data_AF-A0A2S1FK44-F1
#
_entry.id   AF-A0A2S1FK44-F1
#
_cell.length_a   1.000
_cell.length_b   1.000
_cell.length_c   1.000
_cell.angle_alpha   90.00
_cell.angle_beta   90.00
_cell.angle_gamma   90.00
#
_symmetry.space_group_name_H-M   'P 1'
#
loop_
_entity.id
_entity.type
_entity.pdbx_description
1 polymer ?
#
loop_
_entity_poly.entity_id
_entity_poly.type
_entity_poly.pdbx_seq_one_letter_code
_entity_poly.pdbx_strand_id
1 'polypeptide(L)'
;MTSLSPDTVRRIEDAAAALIAAGTANPTNEQVRAHLGGGSLSHISPVMRAFRARRREQRAEQLPALPPELAQLLTGQLGLLWQAAVKQADADTLAAREQADADIAQADQERDGALARVATLEGELAVLREVVTERDRLLDEVRALRADALPLREAVARLTATGEHMTAQLKETKAELKGAREETRSLQAELLQLARKGISPQGEAV
;
A
#
# COMPACT_ATOMS: atom_id res chain seq x y z
N MET A 1 44.90 24.58 -59.81
CA MET A 1 43.48 24.68 -60.20
C MET A 1 43.43 25.29 -61.57
N THR A 2 42.98 24.53 -62.58
CA THR A 2 42.92 24.97 -63.97
C THR A 2 41.95 26.13 -64.07
N SER A 3 42.46 27.35 -64.27
CA SER A 3 41.63 28.52 -64.55
C SER A 3 40.87 28.26 -65.85
N LEU A 4 39.56 28.10 -65.76
CA LEU A 4 38.69 27.99 -66.92
C LEU A 4 38.82 29.26 -67.76
N SER A 5 38.86 29.11 -69.09
CA SER A 5 38.89 30.26 -69.99
C SER A 5 37.68 31.18 -69.73
N PRO A 6 37.85 32.51 -69.72
CA PRO A 6 36.76 33.47 -69.56
C PRO A 6 35.58 33.23 -70.51
N ASP A 7 35.86 32.77 -71.73
CA ASP A 7 34.83 32.45 -72.72
C ASP A 7 33.98 31.24 -72.31
N THR A 8 34.58 30.26 -71.63
CA THR A 8 33.86 29.07 -71.14
C THR A 8 32.95 29.44 -69.97
N VAL A 9 33.43 30.29 -69.07
CA VAL A 9 32.63 30.84 -67.97
C VAL A 9 31.43 31.61 -68.51
N ARG A 10 31.65 32.49 -69.50
CA ARG A 10 30.58 33.28 -70.13
C ARG A 10 29.53 32.42 -70.80
N ARG A 11 29.92 31.39 -71.56
CA ARG A 11 28.96 30.44 -72.18
C ARG A 11 28.10 29.71 -71.15
N ILE A 12 28.67 29.30 -70.01
CA ILE A 12 27.93 28.62 -68.94
C ILE A 12 26.91 29.59 -68.31
N GLU A 13 27.30 30.84 -68.08
CA GLU A 13 26.42 31.87 -67.53
C GLU A 13 25.32 32.29 -68.51
N ASP A 14 25.64 32.43 -69.80
CA ASP A 14 24.68 32.72 -70.87
C ASP A 14 23.65 31.58 -71.01
N ALA A 15 24.09 30.33 -70.94
CA ALA A 15 23.19 29.16 -70.94
C ALA A 15 22.28 29.13 -69.70
N ALA A 16 22.82 29.44 -68.52
CA ALA A 16 22.03 29.55 -67.30
C ALA A 16 21.01 30.70 -67.39
N ALA A 17 21.40 31.85 -67.95
CA ALA A 17 20.53 33.00 -68.16
C ALA A 17 19.42 32.71 -69.18
N ALA A 18 19.73 32.02 -70.28
CA ALA A 18 18.76 31.59 -71.28
C ALA A 18 17.71 30.64 -70.69
N LEU A 19 18.15 29.66 -69.87
CA LEU A 19 17.25 28.76 -69.15
C LEU A 19 16.34 29.50 -68.16
N ILE A 20 16.85 30.54 -67.49
CA ILE A 20 16.05 31.39 -66.61
C ILE A 20 15.03 32.20 -67.40
N ALA A 21 15.43 32.81 -68.52
CA ALA A 21 14.54 33.54 -69.40
C ALA A 21 13.44 32.65 -70.01
N ALA A 22 13.76 31.38 -70.24
CA ALA A 22 12.81 30.35 -70.69
C ALA A 22 11.88 29.81 -69.57
N GLY A 23 11.98 30.33 -68.34
CA GLY A 23 11.05 30.02 -67.25
C GLY A 23 11.58 29.08 -66.17
N THR A 24 12.80 28.56 -66.28
CA THR A 24 13.40 27.77 -65.19
C THR A 24 14.05 28.68 -64.15
N ALA A 25 13.31 29.05 -63.11
CA ALA A 25 13.77 30.04 -62.13
C ALA A 25 15.12 29.69 -61.46
N ASN A 26 15.40 28.40 -61.26
CA ASN A 26 16.63 27.88 -60.66
C ASN A 26 17.21 26.72 -61.48
N PRO A 27 17.88 26.98 -62.62
CA PRO A 27 18.38 25.92 -63.49
C PRO A 27 19.42 25.07 -62.75
N THR A 28 19.35 23.75 -62.87
CA THR A 28 20.32 22.81 -62.28
C THR A 28 21.59 22.74 -63.12
N ASN A 29 22.70 22.29 -62.52
CA ASN A 29 23.96 22.17 -63.26
C ASN A 29 23.85 21.17 -64.42
N GLU A 30 22.97 20.17 -64.31
CA GLU A 30 22.65 19.22 -65.38
C GLU A 30 21.82 19.83 -66.50
N GLN A 31 20.83 20.68 -66.18
CA GLN A 31 20.06 21.43 -67.18
C GLN A 31 20.96 22.39 -67.98
N VAL A 32 21.89 23.06 -67.29
CA VAL A 32 22.88 23.92 -67.95
C VAL A 32 23.81 23.09 -68.84
N ARG A 33 24.29 21.93 -68.36
CA ARG A 33 25.10 21.00 -69.17
C ARG A 33 24.36 20.51 -70.41
N ALA A 34 23.08 20.14 -70.28
CA ALA A 34 22.26 19.67 -71.39
C ALA A 34 22.02 20.80 -72.42
N HIS A 35 21.77 22.03 -71.96
CA HIS A 35 21.58 23.19 -72.82
C HIS A 35 22.86 23.59 -73.58
N LEU A 36 24.04 23.33 -72.99
CA LEU A 36 25.34 23.53 -73.63
C LEU A 36 25.72 22.43 -74.64
N GLY A 37 24.96 21.33 -74.69
CA GLY A 37 25.30 20.15 -75.52
C GLY A 37 26.41 19.27 -74.94
N GLY A 38 26.77 19.44 -73.66
CA GLY A 38 27.81 18.66 -72.98
C GLY A 38 28.71 19.49 -72.05
N GLY A 39 29.74 18.85 -71.48
CA GLY A 39 30.75 19.51 -70.62
C GLY A 39 30.92 18.86 -69.24
N SER A 40 32.05 19.14 -68.59
CA SER A 40 32.35 18.57 -67.26
C SER A 40 31.57 19.29 -66.16
N LEU A 41 30.82 18.55 -65.34
CA LEU A 41 30.15 19.08 -64.16
C LEU A 41 31.13 19.67 -63.14
N SER A 42 32.39 19.20 -63.12
CA SER A 42 33.45 19.78 -62.27
C SER A 42 33.81 21.22 -62.69
N HIS A 43 33.57 21.59 -63.96
CA HIS A 43 33.78 22.95 -64.47
C HIS A 43 32.53 23.82 -64.35
N ILE A 44 31.34 23.23 -64.53
CA ILE A 44 30.06 23.95 -64.45
C ILE A 44 29.70 24.31 -63.01
N SER A 45 29.99 23.43 -62.04
CA SER A 45 29.56 23.60 -60.66
C SER A 45 30.14 24.84 -59.97
N PRO A 46 31.46 25.15 -60.09
CA PRO A 46 32.01 26.39 -59.54
C PRO A 46 31.42 27.66 -60.16
N VAL A 47 31.20 27.66 -61.49
CA VAL A 47 30.63 28.81 -62.22
C VAL A 47 29.18 29.05 -61.81
N MET A 48 28.36 28.00 -61.75
CA MET A 48 26.96 28.09 -61.31
C MET A 48 26.83 28.53 -59.85
N ARG A 49 27.77 28.15 -58.97
CA ARG A 49 27.80 28.63 -57.59
C ARG A 49 28.06 30.15 -57.53
N ALA A 50 29.03 30.64 -58.29
CA ALA A 50 29.35 32.07 -58.38
C ALA A 50 28.20 32.87 -59.02
N PHE A 51 27.62 32.36 -60.11
CA PHE A 51 26.46 32.95 -60.78
C PHE A 51 25.24 33.07 -59.84
N ARG A 52 24.91 32.01 -59.09
CA ARG A 52 23.81 32.07 -58.10
C ARG A 52 24.09 33.04 -56.95
N ALA A 53 25.36 33.15 -56.52
CA ALA A 53 25.74 34.11 -55.47
C ALA A 53 25.52 35.56 -55.95
N ARG A 54 26.07 35.92 -57.10
CA ARG A 54 25.86 37.25 -57.71
C ARG A 54 24.39 37.56 -57.94
N ARG A 55 23.60 36.58 -58.37
CA ARG A 55 22.15 36.78 -58.57
C ARG A 55 21.40 37.00 -57.26
N ARG A 56 21.82 36.37 -56.16
CA ARG A 56 21.23 36.65 -54.83
C ARG A 56 21.55 38.06 -54.36
N GLU A 57 22.79 38.51 -54.56
CA GLU A 57 23.22 39.88 -54.24
C GLU A 57 22.44 40.90 -55.07
N GLN A 58 22.38 40.72 -56.40
CA GLN A 58 21.58 41.58 -57.29
C GLN A 58 20.10 41.59 -56.94
N ARG A 59 19.53 40.44 -56.55
CA ARG A 59 18.14 40.37 -56.11
C ARG A 59 17.93 41.11 -54.80
N ALA A 60 18.87 41.00 -53.87
CA ALA A 60 18.84 41.73 -52.60
C ALA A 60 18.98 43.25 -52.82
N GLU A 61 19.79 43.68 -53.80
CA GLU A 61 19.92 45.08 -54.23
C GLU A 61 18.66 45.60 -54.95
N GLN A 62 17.94 44.73 -55.68
CA GLN A 62 16.70 45.06 -56.39
C GLN A 62 15.45 45.01 -55.52
N LEU A 63 15.53 44.41 -54.32
CA LEU A 63 14.43 44.40 -53.36
C LEU A 63 14.28 45.81 -52.78
N PRO A 64 13.13 46.48 -52.97
CA PRO A 64 12.92 47.80 -52.40
C PRO A 64 13.01 47.69 -50.88
N ALA A 65 13.81 48.56 -50.27
CA ALA A 65 13.88 48.67 -48.82
C ALA A 65 12.49 49.01 -48.27
N LEU A 66 12.12 48.36 -47.17
CA LEU A 66 10.89 48.68 -46.47
C LEU A 66 10.95 50.14 -46.01
N PRO A 67 9.91 50.95 -46.24
CA PRO A 67 9.86 52.32 -45.74
C PRO A 67 10.11 52.35 -44.22
N PRO A 68 10.95 53.28 -43.73
CA PRO A 68 11.37 53.28 -42.34
C PRO A 68 10.20 53.42 -41.36
N GLU A 69 9.15 54.14 -41.73
CA GLU A 69 7.94 54.31 -40.93
C GLU A 69 7.19 52.98 -40.75
N LEU A 70 7.07 52.19 -41.83
CA LEU A 70 6.46 50.87 -41.78
C LEU A 70 7.31 49.89 -40.98
N ALA A 71 8.64 49.94 -41.12
CA ALA A 71 9.55 49.11 -40.34
C ALA A 71 9.48 49.41 -38.83
N GLN A 72 9.42 50.69 -38.45
CA GLN A 72 9.26 51.11 -37.06
C GLN A 72 7.90 50.68 -36.49
N LEU A 73 6.82 50.87 -37.26
CA LEU A 73 5.48 50.44 -36.86
C LEU A 73 5.45 48.93 -36.62
N LEU A 74 5.95 48.12 -37.57
CA LEU A 74 6.00 46.67 -37.44
C LEU A 74 6.82 46.23 -36.22
N THR A 75 7.97 46.85 -35.99
CA THR A 75 8.84 46.56 -34.84
C THR A 75 8.13 46.87 -33.52
N GLY A 76 7.45 48.02 -33.43
CA GLY A 76 6.67 48.39 -32.25
C GLY A 76 5.51 47.43 -31.97
N GLN A 77 4.76 47.06 -33.02
CA GLN A 77 3.64 46.12 -32.91
C GLN A 77 4.11 44.72 -32.50
N LEU A 78 5.21 44.23 -33.07
CA LEU A 78 5.85 42.98 -32.65
C LEU A 78 6.29 43.03 -31.18
N GLY A 79 6.82 44.17 -30.72
CA GLY A 79 7.20 44.38 -29.32
C GLY A 79 6.01 44.28 -28.37
N LEU A 80 4.87 44.89 -28.72
CA LEU A 80 3.64 44.81 -27.92
C LEU A 80 3.07 43.39 -27.88
N LEU A 81 3.04 42.70 -29.03
CA LEU A 81 2.61 41.30 -29.10
C LEU A 81 3.50 40.40 -28.24
N TRP A 82 4.82 40.60 -28.30
CA TRP A 82 5.77 39.86 -27.47
C TRP A 82 5.56 40.13 -25.98
N GLN A 83 5.41 41.39 -25.58
CA GLN A 83 5.14 41.75 -24.18
C GLN A 83 3.83 41.14 -23.66
N ALA A 84 2.78 41.13 -24.48
CA ALA A 84 1.51 40.49 -24.13
C ALA A 84 1.68 38.97 -23.97
N ALA A 85 2.41 38.32 -24.90
CA ALA A 85 2.69 36.89 -24.82
C ALA A 85 3.51 36.51 -23.58
N VAL A 86 4.53 37.30 -23.24
CA VAL A 86 5.33 37.08 -22.01
C VAL A 86 4.48 37.24 -20.76
N LYS A 87 3.67 38.30 -20.67
CA LYS A 87 2.76 38.50 -19.52
C LYS A 87 1.77 37.36 -19.37
N GLN A 88 1.23 36.85 -20.48
CA GLN A 88 0.32 35.71 -20.47
C GLN A 88 1.06 34.45 -19.99
N ALA A 89 2.24 34.17 -20.51
CA ALA A 89 3.04 33.01 -20.09
C ALA A 89 3.42 33.08 -18.59
N ASP A 90 3.80 34.26 -18.09
CA ASP A 90 4.09 34.46 -16.67
C ASP A 90 2.85 34.21 -15.81
N ALA A 91 1.68 34.69 -16.23
CA ALA A 91 0.41 34.45 -15.53
C ALA A 91 0.04 32.95 -15.53
N ASP A 92 0.17 32.28 -16.67
CA ASP A 92 -0.15 30.85 -16.79
C ASP A 92 0.82 29.99 -15.94
N THR A 93 2.11 30.33 -15.91
CA THR A 93 3.09 29.63 -15.08
C THR A 93 2.87 29.85 -13.59
N LEU A 94 2.46 31.06 -13.18
CA LEU A 94 2.09 31.34 -11.80
C LEU A 94 0.85 30.54 -11.40
N ALA A 95 -0.21 30.58 -12.22
CA ALA A 95 -1.43 29.84 -11.97
C ALA A 95 -1.19 28.32 -11.88
N ALA A 96 -0.33 27.77 -12.75
CA ALA A 96 0.04 26.36 -12.71
C ALA A 96 0.80 25.99 -11.42
N ARG A 97 1.66 26.89 -10.92
CA ARG A 97 2.38 26.68 -9.65
C ARG A 97 1.42 26.75 -8.45
N GLU A 98 0.57 27.76 -8.40
CA GLU A 98 -0.42 27.91 -7.32
C GLU A 98 -1.38 26.71 -7.26
N GLN A 99 -1.82 26.23 -8.42
CA GLN A 99 -2.65 25.02 -8.49
C GLN A 99 -1.88 23.78 -8.01
N ALA A 100 -0.64 23.60 -8.44
CA ALA A 100 0.18 22.47 -8.01
C ALA A 100 0.44 22.50 -6.49
N ASP A 101 0.70 23.68 -5.91
CA ASP A 101 0.88 23.85 -4.47
C ASP A 101 -0.42 23.52 -3.70
N ALA A 102 -1.57 23.94 -4.24
CA ALA A 102 -2.87 23.60 -3.67
C ALA A 102 -3.15 22.08 -3.72
N ASP A 103 -2.85 21.44 -4.85
CA ASP A 103 -3.01 19.99 -5.02
C ASP A 103 -2.09 19.21 -4.08
N ILE A 104 -0.84 19.65 -3.90
CA ILE A 104 0.12 19.06 -2.94
C ILE A 104 -0.43 19.20 -1.52
N ALA A 105 -0.89 20.39 -1.13
CA ALA A 105 -1.43 20.63 0.20
C ALA A 105 -2.66 19.75 0.49
N GLN A 106 -3.55 19.58 -0.49
CA GLN A 106 -4.69 18.68 -0.37
C GLN A 106 -4.25 17.22 -0.22
N ALA A 107 -3.32 16.75 -1.07
CA ALA A 107 -2.82 15.38 -1.01
C ALA A 107 -2.12 15.09 0.34
N ASP A 108 -1.36 16.05 0.87
CA ASP A 108 -0.73 15.95 2.19
C ASP A 108 -1.78 15.86 3.31
N GLN A 109 -2.84 16.67 3.25
CA GLN A 109 -3.94 16.61 4.22
C GLN A 109 -4.67 15.26 4.19
N GLU A 110 -4.93 14.73 2.98
CA GLU A 110 -5.56 13.42 2.80
C GLU A 110 -4.67 12.29 3.32
N ARG A 111 -3.36 12.35 3.02
CA ARG A 111 -2.35 11.41 3.53
C ARG A 111 -2.31 11.44 5.05
N ASP A 112 -2.20 12.61 5.66
CA ASP A 112 -2.08 12.76 7.10
C ASP A 112 -3.34 12.27 7.80
N GLY A 113 -4.52 12.56 7.24
CA GLY A 113 -5.79 12.01 7.71
C GLY A 113 -5.86 10.48 7.60
N ALA A 114 -5.32 9.89 6.53
CA ALA A 114 -5.24 8.44 6.39
C ALA A 114 -4.26 7.81 7.40
N LEU A 115 -3.10 8.41 7.60
CA LEU A 115 -2.10 7.96 8.58
C LEU A 115 -2.65 8.00 10.01
N ALA A 116 -3.37 9.07 10.37
CA ALA A 116 -4.03 9.17 11.67
C ALA A 116 -5.06 8.04 11.89
N ARG A 117 -5.86 7.72 10.86
CA ARG A 117 -6.81 6.59 10.94
C ARG A 117 -6.11 5.26 11.10
N VAL A 118 -5.00 5.03 10.38
CA VAL A 118 -4.19 3.81 10.52
C VAL A 118 -3.66 3.69 11.94
N ALA A 119 -3.08 4.75 12.49
CA ALA A 119 -2.56 4.74 13.87
C ALA A 119 -3.65 4.40 14.90
N THR A 120 -4.87 4.95 14.73
CA THR A 120 -6.01 4.60 15.59
C THR A 120 -6.38 3.13 15.47
N LEU A 121 -6.52 2.61 14.25
CA LEU A 121 -6.87 1.21 14.00
C LEU A 121 -5.80 0.23 14.50
N GLU A 122 -4.53 0.58 14.37
CA GLU A 122 -3.41 -0.20 14.91
C GLU A 122 -3.45 -0.24 16.45
N GLY A 123 -3.80 0.87 17.09
CA GLY A 123 -4.04 0.95 18.53
C GLY A 123 -5.21 0.07 18.98
N GLU A 124 -6.36 0.17 18.31
CA GLU A 124 -7.52 -0.69 18.57
C GLU A 124 -7.21 -2.17 18.38
N LEU A 125 -6.46 -2.52 17.33
CA LEU A 125 -6.03 -3.89 17.06
C LEU A 125 -5.09 -4.42 18.15
N ALA A 126 -4.20 -3.58 18.68
CA ALA A 126 -3.33 -3.96 19.79
C ALA A 126 -4.14 -4.30 21.04
N VAL A 127 -5.12 -3.46 21.41
CA VAL A 127 -6.02 -3.73 22.55
C VAL A 127 -6.82 -5.01 22.32
N LEU A 128 -7.37 -5.22 21.12
CA LEU A 128 -8.12 -6.44 20.80
C LEU A 128 -7.25 -7.70 20.92
N ARG A 129 -5.98 -7.63 20.53
CA ARG A 129 -5.03 -8.74 20.71
C ARG A 129 -4.80 -9.05 22.19
N GLU A 130 -4.61 -8.03 23.03
CA GLU A 130 -4.47 -8.22 24.48
C GLU A 130 -5.73 -8.87 25.08
N VAL A 131 -6.92 -8.38 24.71
CA VAL A 131 -8.19 -8.95 25.15
C VAL A 131 -8.32 -10.43 24.75
N VAL A 132 -7.91 -10.79 23.53
CA VAL A 132 -7.90 -12.18 23.06
C VAL A 132 -6.97 -13.04 23.93
N THR A 133 -5.75 -12.55 24.19
CA THR A 133 -4.78 -13.31 25.00
C THR A 133 -5.27 -13.55 26.43
N GLU A 134 -5.88 -12.54 27.05
CA GLU A 134 -6.42 -12.67 28.41
C GLU A 134 -7.66 -13.58 28.42
N ARG A 135 -8.54 -13.47 27.42
CA ARG A 135 -9.70 -14.35 27.27
C ARG A 135 -9.27 -15.81 27.13
N ASP A 136 -8.22 -16.09 26.37
CA ASP A 136 -7.72 -17.45 26.18
C ASP A 136 -7.10 -17.99 27.48
N ARG A 137 -6.33 -17.16 28.20
CA ARG A 137 -5.82 -17.48 29.54
C ARG A 137 -6.94 -17.83 30.52
N LEU A 138 -7.97 -16.98 30.60
CA LEU A 138 -9.10 -17.20 31.50
C LEU A 138 -9.90 -18.46 31.14
N LEU A 139 -10.04 -18.77 29.84
CA LEU A 139 -10.67 -20.02 29.41
C LEU A 139 -9.89 -21.24 29.88
N ASP A 140 -8.56 -21.19 29.83
CA ASP A 140 -7.71 -22.29 30.30
C ASP A 140 -7.74 -22.42 31.82
N GLU A 141 -7.75 -21.32 32.58
CA GLU A 141 -7.97 -21.35 34.04
C GLU A 141 -9.34 -21.97 34.40
N VAL A 142 -10.41 -21.58 33.70
CA VAL A 142 -11.75 -22.15 33.92
C VAL A 142 -11.77 -23.65 33.61
N ARG A 143 -11.07 -24.09 32.56
CA ARG A 143 -10.95 -25.52 32.22
C ARG A 143 -10.21 -26.29 33.31
N ALA A 144 -9.09 -25.76 33.80
CA ALA A 144 -8.32 -26.35 34.88
C ALA A 144 -9.16 -26.48 36.17
N LEU A 145 -9.81 -25.40 36.58
CA LEU A 145 -10.68 -25.41 37.77
C LEU A 145 -11.84 -26.40 37.64
N ARG A 146 -12.41 -26.56 36.43
CA ARG A 146 -13.45 -27.58 36.19
C ARG A 146 -12.89 -28.99 36.29
N ALA A 147 -11.68 -29.23 35.79
CA ALA A 147 -11.01 -30.52 35.89
C ALA A 147 -10.74 -30.89 37.36
N ASP A 148 -10.32 -29.92 38.18
CA ASP A 148 -10.06 -30.13 39.62
C ASP A 148 -11.35 -30.29 40.45
N ALA A 149 -12.43 -29.59 40.08
CA ALA A 149 -13.69 -29.65 40.81
C ALA A 149 -14.40 -31.01 40.70
N LEU A 150 -14.23 -31.74 39.59
CA LEU A 150 -14.85 -33.05 39.39
C LEU A 150 -14.41 -34.11 40.44
N PRO A 151 -13.10 -34.41 40.61
CA PRO A 151 -12.66 -35.40 41.59
C PRO A 151 -12.97 -34.97 43.03
N LEU A 152 -12.96 -33.67 43.33
CA LEU A 152 -13.37 -33.16 44.64
C LEU A 152 -14.84 -33.44 44.91
N ARG A 153 -15.74 -33.25 43.93
CA ARG A 153 -17.16 -33.62 44.08
C ARG A 153 -17.35 -35.11 44.30
N GLU A 154 -16.60 -35.94 43.59
CA GLU A 154 -16.63 -37.40 43.80
C GLU A 154 -16.09 -37.81 45.16
N ALA A 155 -15.02 -37.17 45.64
CA ALA A 155 -14.47 -37.41 46.97
C ALA A 155 -15.47 -37.02 48.06
N VAL A 156 -16.13 -35.86 47.92
CA VAL A 156 -17.21 -35.44 48.82
C VAL A 156 -18.35 -36.46 48.83
N ALA A 157 -18.82 -36.91 47.66
CA ALA A 157 -19.89 -37.91 47.59
C ALA A 157 -19.51 -39.24 48.27
N ARG A 158 -18.27 -39.71 48.07
CA ARG A 158 -17.75 -40.92 48.74
C ARG A 158 -17.66 -40.76 50.25
N LEU A 159 -17.14 -39.63 50.72
CA LEU A 159 -17.04 -39.35 52.16
C LEU A 159 -18.41 -39.24 52.81
N THR A 160 -19.38 -38.61 52.16
CA THR A 160 -20.77 -38.53 52.62
C THR A 160 -21.38 -39.93 52.77
N ALA A 161 -21.30 -40.78 51.73
CA ALA A 161 -21.83 -42.15 51.78
C ALA A 161 -21.14 -43.00 52.86
N THR A 162 -19.83 -42.85 53.03
CA THR A 162 -19.08 -43.57 54.07
C THR A 162 -19.50 -43.09 55.47
N GLY A 163 -19.69 -41.78 55.64
CA GLY A 163 -20.19 -41.19 56.89
C GLY A 163 -21.60 -41.68 57.26
N GLU A 164 -22.50 -41.77 56.28
CA GLU A 164 -23.84 -42.32 56.46
C GLU A 164 -23.78 -43.80 56.87
N HIS A 165 -22.94 -44.60 56.21
CA HIS A 165 -22.76 -46.01 56.55
C HIS A 165 -22.20 -46.21 57.97
N MET A 166 -21.15 -45.49 58.34
CA MET A 166 -20.58 -45.55 59.70
C MET A 166 -21.60 -45.11 60.75
N THR A 167 -22.42 -44.09 60.44
CA THR A 167 -23.50 -43.65 61.35
C THR A 167 -24.54 -44.74 61.55
N ALA A 168 -24.91 -45.48 60.49
CA ALA A 168 -25.81 -46.62 60.58
C ALA A 168 -25.21 -47.77 61.41
N GLN A 169 -23.95 -48.16 61.16
CA GLN A 169 -23.24 -49.18 61.93
C GLN A 169 -23.11 -48.80 63.42
N LEU A 170 -22.84 -47.53 63.72
CA LEU A 170 -22.81 -47.04 65.11
C LEU A 170 -24.18 -47.15 65.79
N LYS A 171 -25.27 -46.98 65.05
CA LYS A 171 -26.63 -47.14 65.58
C LYS A 171 -26.95 -48.61 65.85
N GLU A 172 -26.58 -49.49 64.93
CA GLU A 172 -26.77 -50.94 65.05
C GLU A 172 -25.96 -51.52 66.22
N THR A 173 -24.65 -51.27 66.28
CA THR A 173 -23.79 -51.72 67.38
C THR A 173 -24.24 -51.18 68.74
N LYS A 174 -24.76 -49.95 68.80
CA LYS A 174 -25.39 -49.41 70.03
C LYS A 174 -26.65 -50.18 70.42
N ALA A 175 -27.46 -50.60 69.45
CA ALA A 175 -28.66 -51.39 69.70
C ALA A 175 -28.30 -52.81 70.16
N GLU A 176 -27.35 -53.47 69.51
CA GLU A 176 -26.81 -54.77 69.90
C GLU A 176 -26.22 -54.72 71.32
N LEU A 177 -25.38 -53.72 71.62
CA LEU A 177 -24.80 -53.54 72.96
C LEU A 177 -25.90 -53.33 74.02
N LYS A 178 -26.97 -52.62 73.68
CA LYS A 178 -28.12 -52.47 74.58
C LYS A 178 -28.82 -53.82 74.80
N GLY A 179 -29.07 -54.58 73.74
CA GLY A 179 -29.65 -55.92 73.81
C GLY A 179 -28.82 -56.88 74.66
N ALA A 180 -27.51 -56.99 74.40
CA ALA A 180 -26.61 -57.84 75.18
C ALA A 180 -26.56 -57.46 76.67
N ARG A 181 -26.66 -56.15 76.99
CA ARG A 181 -26.76 -55.70 78.39
C ARG A 181 -28.07 -56.10 79.05
N GLU A 182 -29.19 -56.07 78.32
CA GLU A 182 -30.49 -56.52 78.80
C GLU A 182 -30.51 -58.04 79.01
N GLU A 183 -29.98 -58.82 78.07
CA GLU A 183 -29.80 -60.27 78.21
C GLU A 183 -28.90 -60.64 79.39
N THR A 184 -27.74 -59.96 79.54
CA THR A 184 -26.84 -60.17 80.68
C THR A 184 -27.56 -59.91 82.01
N ARG A 185 -28.39 -58.86 82.09
CA ARG A 185 -29.21 -58.59 83.29
C ARG A 185 -30.25 -59.68 83.53
N SER A 186 -30.89 -60.20 82.48
CA SER A 186 -31.85 -61.31 82.58
C SER A 186 -31.15 -62.57 83.11
N LEU A 187 -30.04 -62.98 82.49
CA LEU A 187 -29.26 -64.15 82.89
C LEU A 187 -28.72 -64.00 84.31
N GLN A 188 -28.25 -62.82 84.71
CA GLN A 188 -27.86 -62.55 86.10
C GLN A 188 -29.04 -62.73 87.07
N ALA A 189 -30.23 -62.23 86.72
CA ALA A 189 -31.42 -62.43 87.53
C ALA A 189 -31.81 -63.91 87.63
N GLU A 190 -31.74 -64.67 86.54
CA GLU A 190 -31.98 -66.11 86.50
C GLU A 190 -30.95 -66.89 87.33
N LEU A 191 -29.65 -66.58 87.22
CA LEU A 191 -28.59 -67.18 88.03
C LEU A 191 -28.81 -66.91 89.52
N LEU A 192 -29.23 -65.69 89.90
CA LEU A 192 -29.57 -65.37 91.28
C LEU A 192 -30.78 -66.19 91.76
N GLN A 193 -31.79 -66.42 90.92
CA GLN A 193 -32.92 -67.29 91.25
C GLN A 193 -32.48 -68.75 91.42
N LEU A 194 -31.63 -69.27 90.53
CA LEU A 194 -31.10 -70.63 90.61
C LEU A 194 -30.20 -70.81 91.84
N ALA A 195 -29.33 -69.84 92.14
CA ALA A 195 -28.52 -69.84 93.36
C ALA A 195 -29.41 -69.88 94.62
N ARG A 196 -30.50 -69.10 94.66
CA ARG A 196 -31.49 -69.16 95.74
C ARG A 196 -32.17 -70.53 95.84
N LYS A 197 -32.50 -71.17 94.72
CA LYS A 197 -33.10 -72.52 94.67
C LYS A 197 -32.10 -73.62 95.06
N GLY A 198 -30.83 -73.50 94.68
CA GLY A 198 -29.76 -74.43 95.03
C GLY A 198 -29.24 -74.29 96.46
N ILE A 199 -29.44 -73.12 97.09
CA ILE A 199 -29.20 -72.88 98.54
C ILE A 199 -30.43 -73.28 99.38
N SER A 200 -31.53 -73.74 98.76
CA SER A 200 -32.66 -74.27 99.50
C SER A 200 -32.27 -75.62 100.12
N PRO A 201 -32.30 -75.77 101.45
CA PRO A 201 -31.76 -76.94 102.14
C PRO A 201 -32.59 -78.17 101.78
N GLN A 202 -31.98 -79.14 101.08
CA GLN A 202 -32.47 -80.52 101.16
C GLN A 202 -32.03 -81.09 102.50
N GLY A 203 -33.00 -81.24 103.42
CA GLY A 203 -32.91 -82.15 104.56
C GLY A 203 -32.70 -81.48 105.93
N GLU A 204 -33.79 -81.40 106.70
CA GLU A 204 -33.98 -81.96 108.05
C GLU A 204 -35.33 -81.41 108.59
N ALA A 205 -36.40 -82.19 108.45
CA ALA A 205 -36.93 -83.08 109.49
C ALA A 205 -37.70 -82.32 110.60
N VAL A 206 -39.03 -82.27 110.50
CA VAL A 206 -40.04 -83.08 111.22
C VAL A 206 -41.41 -82.50 110.88
#